data_AF-A0A524HCC2-F1
#
_entry.id   AF-A0A524HCC2-F1
#
_cell.length_a   1.000
_cell.length_b   1.000
_cell.length_c   1.000
_cell.angle_alpha   90.00
_cell.angle_beta   90.00
_cell.angle_gamma   90.00
#
_symmetry.space_group_name_H-M   'P 1'
#
loop_
_entity.id
_entity.type
_entity.pdbx_description
1 polymer ?
#
loop_
_entity_poly.entity_id
_entity_poly.type
_entity_poly.pdbx_seq_one_letter_code
_entity_poly.pdbx_strand_id
1 'polypeptide(L)'
;MGKIVDPQTTIHVVKNTPPLPIGLPKVELTENALEVFRRRYIRKGEDGGLAESKEETFWRVAYHIAAEEEKWGGDVNKTAKEFYRLMATKRFLPNSPTFTGAGTPLGQLAACFVLPISDDMGKWSDGIFQTLRDAALIQQTGGGNGFSFSRLRPTKSLIKASSGHATGPVGFLKVYDKAFGEIAQGGTRRGANMAVLRVDHPDIEDFITCKSDETAITNFNISVGVTDAFMEAVINDDEWELRFPDVKYPAYRKFSGTLEQAEAAGIPILVHDTIRARELFNKIVYQAHHNGEPGLLFLDHANRDNPIPNLYALEATNPCGEQYLGPYENCCLGSINLGQHFLQDGNPDWEGLKESIKTATQFLDDVVDANAYVPSVPQLKEAALRARRIGLGIMGLADLMYRAGVRYGSETGQEFAAQIMEFVRYHSMLTSIKLAEKRGPFPAITGSRYDPENLSWEIPETIIPYQNDWGRPELNWDSVVNGIKKNGIRNAAQTTVAPTGTIATVSGCEGYGCEPAFALAYTRHVVESE
;
A
#
# COMPACT_ATOMS: atom_id res chain seq x y z
N MET A 1 18.08 24.06 51.26
CA MET A 1 17.48 24.35 49.95
C MET A 1 18.08 23.35 48.96
N GLY A 2 17.51 22.18 48.69
CA GLY A 2 16.10 21.92 48.44
C GLY A 2 15.81 22.07 46.95
N LYS A 3 16.18 21.07 46.14
CA LYS A 3 15.46 20.72 44.92
C LYS A 3 15.26 19.21 44.93
N ILE A 4 14.11 18.85 45.48
CA ILE A 4 13.47 17.54 45.33
C ILE A 4 13.34 17.33 43.82
N VAL A 5 13.97 16.27 43.32
CA VAL A 5 13.72 15.76 41.98
C VAL A 5 12.32 15.16 42.03
N ASP A 6 11.41 15.77 41.29
CA ASP A 6 10.03 15.31 41.14
C ASP A 6 10.03 13.91 40.48
N PRO A 7 9.44 12.86 41.11
CA PRO A 7 9.33 11.54 40.51
C PRO A 7 8.29 11.43 39.38
N GLN A 8 7.67 12.51 38.91
CA GLN A 8 6.58 12.44 37.93
C GLN A 8 6.94 12.42 36.44
N THR A 9 8.20 12.21 36.04
CA THR A 9 8.48 11.76 34.65
C THR A 9 8.17 10.26 34.49
N THR A 10 6.89 9.94 34.68
CA THR A 10 6.31 8.67 34.24
C THR A 10 6.18 8.77 32.72
N ILE A 11 7.03 8.05 32.01
CA ILE A 11 6.90 7.85 30.56
C ILE A 11 5.50 7.28 30.31
N HIS A 12 4.78 7.87 29.34
CA HIS A 12 3.37 7.62 29.06
C HIS A 12 3.04 6.14 28.80
N VAL A 13 2.71 5.41 29.87
CA VAL A 13 1.97 4.14 29.78
C VAL A 13 0.53 4.47 29.38
N VAL A 14 0.08 3.87 28.28
CA VAL A 14 -1.25 3.95 27.65
C VAL A 14 -2.38 4.09 28.68
N LYS A 15 -2.90 5.32 28.87
CA LYS A 15 -3.85 5.63 29.94
C LYS A 15 -5.35 5.51 29.58
N ASN A 16 -5.71 5.23 28.32
CA ASN A 16 -7.09 5.50 27.86
C ASN A 16 -7.87 4.31 27.27
N THR A 17 -7.35 3.07 27.29
CA THR A 17 -8.17 1.91 26.88
C THR A 17 -8.93 1.37 28.10
N PRO A 18 -10.29 1.33 28.08
CA PRO A 18 -11.05 0.75 29.16
C PRO A 18 -10.82 -0.77 29.26
N PRO A 19 -11.12 -1.41 30.39
CA PRO A 19 -11.05 -2.87 30.51
C PRO A 19 -11.87 -3.58 29.44
N LEU A 20 -11.40 -4.75 28.99
CA LEU A 20 -12.12 -5.61 28.06
C LEU A 20 -13.54 -5.90 28.59
N PRO A 21 -14.61 -5.57 27.83
CA PRO A 21 -15.97 -5.87 28.24
C PRO A 21 -16.25 -7.36 28.39
N ILE A 22 -17.04 -7.73 29.41
CA ILE A 22 -17.50 -9.10 29.63
C ILE A 22 -18.41 -9.54 28.46
N GLY A 23 -18.30 -10.80 28.05
CA GLY A 23 -19.18 -11.42 27.05
C GLY A 23 -18.76 -11.21 25.60
N LEU A 24 -17.55 -10.68 25.36
CA LEU A 24 -16.94 -10.67 24.03
C LEU A 24 -16.34 -12.05 23.69
N PRO A 25 -16.29 -12.42 22.39
CA PRO A 25 -15.77 -13.72 21.96
C PRO A 25 -14.29 -13.87 22.33
N LYS A 26 -13.85 -15.10 22.62
CA LYS A 26 -12.42 -15.40 22.83
C LYS A 26 -11.68 -15.40 21.50
N VAL A 27 -10.38 -15.11 21.55
CA VAL A 27 -9.51 -15.15 20.37
C VAL A 27 -8.89 -16.54 20.27
N GLU A 28 -9.32 -17.33 19.29
CA GLU A 28 -8.81 -18.69 19.09
C GLU A 28 -7.69 -18.72 18.03
N LEU A 29 -6.45 -18.97 18.49
CA LEU A 29 -5.26 -19.10 17.65
C LEU A 29 -4.68 -20.52 17.81
N THR A 30 -4.15 -21.08 16.72
CA THR A 30 -3.31 -22.29 16.80
C THR A 30 -2.03 -21.98 17.58
N GLU A 31 -1.32 -23.00 18.06
CA GLU A 31 -0.08 -22.81 18.81
C GLU A 31 0.97 -21.99 18.04
N ASN A 32 1.18 -22.32 16.77
CA ASN A 32 2.07 -21.57 15.88
C ASN A 32 1.60 -20.12 15.66
N ALA A 33 0.30 -19.92 15.42
CA ALA A 33 -0.27 -18.58 15.25
C ALA A 33 -0.13 -17.73 16.52
N LEU A 34 -0.33 -18.33 17.71
CA LEU A 34 -0.15 -17.66 18.99
C LEU A 34 1.30 -17.27 19.23
N GLU A 35 2.26 -18.12 18.87
CA GLU A 35 3.68 -17.81 19.01
C GLU A 35 4.10 -16.64 18.11
N VAL A 36 3.67 -16.66 16.84
CA VAL A 36 3.89 -15.53 15.91
C VAL A 36 3.21 -14.26 16.42
N PHE A 37 1.97 -14.35 16.89
CA PHE A 37 1.21 -13.23 17.45
C PHE A 37 1.91 -12.63 18.68
N ARG A 38 2.39 -13.49 19.60
CA ARG A 38 3.12 -13.10 20.81
C ARG A 38 4.40 -12.36 20.48
N ARG A 39 5.20 -12.88 19.53
CA ARG A 39 6.47 -12.27 19.13
C ARG A 39 6.28 -10.93 18.41
N ARG A 40 5.22 -10.80 17.61
CA ARG A 40 5.03 -9.66 16.71
C ARG A 40 4.16 -8.55 17.26
N TYR A 41 3.13 -8.87 18.05
CA TYR A 41 2.04 -7.92 18.35
C TYR A 41 1.75 -7.72 19.83
N ILE A 42 2.02 -8.72 20.69
CA ILE A 42 1.83 -8.55 22.12
C ILE A 42 2.95 -7.65 22.67
N ARG A 43 2.56 -6.60 23.38
CA ARG A 43 3.51 -5.67 24.00
C ARG A 43 4.24 -6.34 25.17
N LYS A 44 5.51 -5.95 25.35
CA LYS A 44 6.30 -6.34 26.51
C LYS A 44 6.28 -5.23 27.58
N GLY A 45 6.24 -5.63 28.84
CA GLY A 45 6.38 -4.74 29.99
C GLY A 45 7.84 -4.33 30.22
N GLU A 46 8.06 -3.46 31.20
CA GLU A 46 9.41 -3.01 31.59
C GLU A 46 10.29 -4.16 32.10
N ASP A 47 9.68 -5.21 32.64
CA ASP A 47 10.33 -6.45 33.09
C ASP A 47 10.63 -7.43 31.95
N GLY A 48 10.28 -7.09 30.71
CA GLY A 48 10.40 -7.97 29.54
C GLY A 48 9.29 -9.02 29.43
N GLY A 49 8.39 -9.11 30.42
CA GLY A 49 7.20 -9.96 30.41
C GLY A 49 6.12 -9.46 29.46
N LEU A 50 5.03 -10.21 29.30
CA LEU A 50 3.90 -9.73 28.47
C LEU A 50 3.09 -8.68 29.24
N ALA A 51 2.88 -7.52 28.62
CA ALA A 51 2.09 -6.43 29.19
C ALA A 51 0.57 -6.58 28.98
N GLU A 52 0.16 -7.49 28.08
CA GLU A 52 -1.23 -7.72 27.72
C GLU A 52 -1.41 -9.17 27.24
N SER A 53 -2.62 -9.70 27.41
CA SER A 53 -3.09 -10.93 26.79
C SER A 53 -3.46 -10.70 25.31
N LYS A 54 -3.64 -11.78 24.55
CA LYS A 54 -4.11 -11.68 23.16
C LYS A 54 -5.47 -10.98 23.07
N GLU A 55 -6.41 -11.29 23.97
CA GLU A 55 -7.71 -10.60 23.99
C GLU A 55 -7.57 -9.10 24.27
N GLU A 56 -6.68 -8.72 25.19
CA GLU A 56 -6.40 -7.31 25.49
C GLU A 56 -5.71 -6.60 24.32
N THR A 57 -4.81 -7.27 23.58
CA THR A 57 -4.22 -6.72 22.34
C THR A 57 -5.30 -6.41 21.31
N PHE A 58 -6.21 -7.35 21.02
CA PHE A 58 -7.30 -7.13 20.08
C PHE A 58 -8.25 -6.01 20.54
N TRP A 59 -8.51 -5.92 21.85
CA TRP A 59 -9.36 -4.88 22.42
C TRP A 59 -8.71 -3.49 22.36
N ARG A 60 -7.42 -3.38 22.67
CA ARG A 60 -6.64 -2.15 22.52
C ARG A 60 -6.73 -1.62 21.09
N VAL A 61 -6.50 -2.48 20.10
CA VAL A 61 -6.59 -2.09 18.69
C VAL A 61 -8.02 -1.63 18.37
N ALA A 62 -9.02 -2.45 18.68
CA ALA A 62 -10.42 -2.12 18.37
C ALA A 62 -10.88 -0.80 19.00
N TYR A 63 -10.61 -0.60 20.29
CA TYR A 63 -11.01 0.60 21.01
C TYR A 63 -10.26 1.84 20.54
N HIS A 64 -8.95 1.73 20.31
CA HIS A 64 -8.15 2.87 19.86
C HIS A 64 -8.62 3.39 18.51
N ILE A 65 -8.95 2.51 17.56
CA ILE A 65 -9.50 2.92 16.26
C ILE A 65 -10.92 3.47 16.42
N ALA A 66 -11.79 2.78 17.17
CA ALA A 66 -13.16 3.23 17.40
C ALA A 66 -13.28 4.56 18.16
N ALA A 67 -12.23 5.01 18.86
CA ALA A 67 -12.23 6.31 19.53
C ALA A 67 -12.44 7.48 18.55
N GLU A 68 -12.07 7.30 17.28
CA GLU A 68 -12.29 8.29 16.21
C GLU A 68 -13.77 8.54 15.91
N GLU A 69 -14.67 7.60 16.26
CA GLU A 69 -16.11 7.77 16.11
C GLU A 69 -16.68 8.92 16.95
N GLU A 70 -16.02 9.29 18.05
CA GLU A 70 -16.46 10.40 18.90
C GLU A 70 -16.54 11.71 18.10
N LYS A 71 -15.58 11.94 17.18
CA LYS A 71 -15.55 13.12 16.29
C LYS A 71 -16.77 13.19 15.37
N TRP A 72 -17.41 12.05 15.13
CA TRP A 72 -18.57 11.90 14.27
C TRP A 72 -19.86 11.62 15.06
N GLY A 73 -19.86 11.86 16.38
CA GLY A 73 -21.01 11.60 17.26
C GLY A 73 -21.43 10.13 17.33
N GLY A 74 -20.52 9.20 17.05
CA GLY A 74 -20.73 7.76 17.16
C GLY A 74 -20.51 7.23 18.59
N ASP A 75 -21.04 6.04 18.85
CA ASP A 75 -20.80 5.33 20.11
C ASP A 75 -19.49 4.52 20.01
N VAL A 76 -18.44 5.04 20.66
CA VAL A 76 -17.10 4.44 20.70
C VAL A 76 -17.14 3.01 21.24
N ASN A 77 -17.90 2.76 22.33
CA ASN A 77 -17.94 1.44 22.95
C ASN A 77 -18.68 0.43 22.09
N LYS A 78 -19.77 0.83 21.44
CA LYS A 78 -20.48 -0.03 20.49
C LYS A 78 -19.58 -0.39 19.31
N THR A 79 -18.95 0.61 18.70
CA THR A 79 -18.10 0.42 17.52
C THR A 79 -16.85 -0.40 17.85
N ALA A 80 -16.22 -0.16 19.00
CA ALA A 80 -15.10 -0.97 19.49
C ALA A 80 -15.48 -2.45 19.66
N LYS A 81 -16.69 -2.75 20.16
CA LYS A 81 -17.18 -4.14 20.27
C LYS A 81 -17.42 -4.78 18.90
N GLU A 82 -17.88 -4.02 17.91
CA GLU A 82 -18.06 -4.50 16.53
C GLU A 82 -16.70 -4.79 15.88
N PHE A 83 -15.75 -3.86 15.95
CA PHE A 83 -14.37 -4.06 15.47
C PHE A 83 -13.67 -5.22 16.18
N TYR A 84 -13.83 -5.34 17.50
CA TYR A 84 -13.28 -6.45 18.26
C TYR A 84 -13.83 -7.79 17.78
N ARG A 85 -15.16 -7.92 17.63
CA ARG A 85 -15.78 -9.18 17.16
C ARG A 85 -15.29 -9.56 15.77
N LEU A 86 -15.21 -8.58 14.86
CA LEU A 86 -14.71 -8.78 13.51
C LEU A 86 -13.28 -9.36 13.51
N MET A 87 -12.39 -8.82 14.34
CA MET A 87 -11.01 -9.30 14.45
C MET A 87 -10.88 -10.60 15.25
N ALA A 88 -11.55 -10.72 16.39
CA ALA A 88 -11.45 -11.89 17.29
C ALA A 88 -12.00 -13.17 16.64
N THR A 89 -13.00 -13.04 15.76
CA THR A 89 -13.51 -14.14 14.92
C THR A 89 -12.66 -14.37 13.66
N LYS A 90 -11.55 -13.64 13.51
CA LYS A 90 -10.59 -13.72 12.39
C LYS A 90 -11.20 -13.46 11.01
N ARG A 91 -12.40 -12.84 10.95
CA ARG A 91 -13.08 -12.47 9.70
C ARG A 91 -12.38 -11.33 8.97
N PHE A 92 -11.65 -10.50 9.70
CA PHE A 92 -10.76 -9.48 9.14
C PHE A 92 -9.60 -9.24 10.10
N LEU A 93 -8.43 -8.93 9.56
CA LEU A 93 -7.31 -8.42 10.34
C LEU A 93 -6.75 -7.16 9.67
N PRO A 94 -6.44 -6.10 10.44
CA PRO A 94 -5.69 -4.97 9.91
C PRO A 94 -4.23 -5.37 9.67
N ASN A 95 -3.50 -4.52 8.94
CA ASN A 95 -2.07 -4.73 8.72
C ASN A 95 -1.26 -4.82 10.04
N SER A 96 -0.04 -5.36 9.95
CA SER A 96 0.86 -5.48 11.11
C SER A 96 1.12 -4.16 11.84
N PRO A 97 1.36 -3.02 11.16
CA PRO A 97 1.56 -1.73 11.82
C PRO A 97 0.38 -1.28 12.67
N THR A 98 -0.87 -1.55 12.27
CA THR A 98 -2.03 -1.22 13.11
C THR A 98 -2.02 -1.99 14.43
N PHE A 99 -1.65 -3.28 14.42
CA PHE A 99 -1.51 -4.06 15.66
C PHE A 99 -0.43 -3.50 16.59
N THR A 100 0.74 -3.18 16.03
CA THR A 100 1.89 -2.70 16.80
C THR A 100 1.75 -1.24 17.23
N GLY A 101 1.08 -0.41 16.44
CA GLY A 101 1.01 1.03 16.62
C GLY A 101 -0.19 1.51 17.43
N ALA A 102 -1.35 0.84 17.33
CA ALA A 102 -2.58 1.33 17.93
C ALA A 102 -2.48 1.50 19.45
N GLY A 103 -2.75 2.70 19.95
CA GLY A 103 -2.67 3.00 21.37
C GLY A 103 -1.24 2.96 21.92
N THR A 104 -0.22 3.15 21.09
CA THR A 104 1.19 3.26 21.54
C THR A 104 1.75 4.67 21.30
N PRO A 105 2.86 5.05 21.96
CA PRO A 105 3.48 6.37 21.72
C PRO A 105 3.93 6.61 20.28
N LEU A 106 4.34 5.57 19.55
CA LEU A 106 4.73 5.68 18.13
C LEU A 106 3.51 5.94 17.23
N GLY A 107 2.40 5.25 17.48
CA GLY A 107 1.10 5.51 16.86
C GLY A 107 1.00 5.32 15.34
N GLN A 108 2.04 4.88 14.64
CA GLN A 108 2.01 4.67 13.19
C GLN A 108 1.28 3.37 12.86
N LEU A 109 0.16 3.49 12.14
CA LEU A 109 -0.75 2.42 11.73
C LEU A 109 -0.65 2.12 10.22
N ALA A 110 -0.15 3.08 9.44
CA ALA A 110 0.12 2.90 8.02
C ALA A 110 1.47 2.18 7.78
N ALA A 111 1.54 1.36 6.73
CA ALA A 111 2.69 0.48 6.51
C ALA A 111 3.78 1.06 5.61
N CYS A 112 3.38 1.68 4.52
CA CYS A 112 4.31 2.13 3.48
C CYS A 112 3.86 3.46 2.89
N PHE A 113 4.80 4.16 2.26
CA PHE A 113 4.59 5.48 1.70
C PHE A 113 5.29 5.58 0.33
N VAL A 114 4.80 6.42 -0.58
CA VAL A 114 5.53 6.74 -1.83
C VAL A 114 5.99 8.18 -1.77
N LEU A 115 7.27 8.42 -2.03
CA LEU A 115 7.86 9.76 -1.97
C LEU A 115 8.31 10.24 -3.36
N PRO A 116 8.04 11.50 -3.71
CA PRO A 116 8.52 12.09 -4.96
C PRO A 116 10.04 12.34 -4.91
N ILE A 117 10.70 12.26 -6.07
CA ILE A 117 12.09 12.70 -6.22
C ILE A 117 12.16 13.68 -7.40
N SER A 118 12.33 14.96 -7.08
CA SER A 118 12.65 16.00 -8.05
C SER A 118 14.14 16.00 -8.40
N ASP A 119 14.47 16.40 -9.63
CA ASP A 119 15.85 16.56 -10.13
C ASP A 119 16.54 17.81 -9.56
N ASP A 120 16.64 17.85 -8.23
CA ASP A 120 17.27 18.90 -7.45
C ASP A 120 17.92 18.28 -6.21
N MET A 121 19.02 18.86 -5.71
CA MET A 121 19.79 18.27 -4.60
C MET A 121 19.12 18.37 -3.22
N GLY A 122 18.03 19.13 -3.06
CA GLY A 122 17.35 19.35 -1.77
C GLY A 122 16.99 20.81 -1.47
N LYS A 123 17.06 21.70 -2.47
CA LYS A 123 16.47 23.04 -2.41
C LYS A 123 14.95 22.98 -2.47
N TRP A 124 14.40 22.02 -3.23
CA TRP A 124 12.97 21.75 -3.23
C TRP A 124 12.61 20.78 -2.12
N SER A 125 11.36 20.86 -1.64
CA SER A 125 10.84 20.01 -0.58
C SER A 125 10.84 18.52 -0.93
N ASP A 126 10.94 18.20 -2.22
CA ASP A 126 11.01 16.84 -2.79
C ASP A 126 12.32 16.59 -3.55
N GLY A 127 13.37 17.38 -3.30
CA GLY A 127 14.69 17.15 -3.89
C GLY A 127 15.39 15.90 -3.32
N ILE A 128 16.38 15.38 -4.03
CA ILE A 128 17.07 14.09 -3.79
C ILE A 128 17.43 13.86 -2.31
N PHE A 129 18.14 14.79 -1.64
CA PHE A 129 18.54 14.55 -0.25
C PHE A 129 17.47 14.92 0.77
N GLN A 130 16.52 15.78 0.41
CA GLN A 130 15.36 16.07 1.26
C GLN A 130 14.45 14.83 1.32
N THR A 131 14.15 14.21 0.17
CA THR A 131 13.40 12.96 0.11
C THR A 131 14.11 11.82 0.84
N LEU A 132 15.44 11.72 0.75
CA LEU A 132 16.21 10.72 1.49
C LEU A 132 16.05 10.90 3.01
N ARG A 133 16.13 12.16 3.49
CA ARG A 133 15.90 12.49 4.91
C ARG A 133 14.49 12.07 5.33
N ASP A 134 13.48 12.42 4.54
CA ASP A 134 12.09 12.12 4.88
C ASP A 134 11.84 10.60 4.91
N ALA A 135 12.38 9.86 3.94
CA ALA A 135 12.35 8.40 3.90
C ALA A 135 13.03 7.74 5.11
N ALA A 136 14.16 8.28 5.55
CA ALA A 136 14.88 7.81 6.73
C ALA A 136 14.05 7.97 8.01
N LEU A 137 13.36 9.10 8.16
CA LEU A 137 12.47 9.36 9.30
C LEU A 137 11.26 8.42 9.30
N ILE A 138 10.73 8.08 8.13
CA ILE A 138 9.64 7.10 7.97
C ILE A 138 10.11 5.68 8.30
N GLN A 139 11.33 5.29 7.91
CA GLN A 139 11.88 3.98 8.27
C GLN A 139 12.15 3.86 9.76
N GLN A 140 12.55 4.95 10.42
CA GLN A 140 12.77 4.96 11.87
C GLN A 140 11.51 4.56 12.65
N THR A 141 10.32 4.87 12.13
CA THR A 141 9.03 4.46 12.70
C THR A 141 8.51 3.13 12.14
N GLY A 142 9.29 2.45 11.30
CA GLY A 142 9.00 1.12 10.75
C GLY A 142 8.25 1.11 9.42
N GLY A 143 8.16 2.27 8.73
CA GLY A 143 7.52 2.38 7.42
C GLY A 143 8.42 1.97 6.26
N GLY A 144 7.84 1.38 5.21
CA GLY A 144 8.51 1.15 3.91
C GLY A 144 8.31 2.31 2.93
N ASN A 145 9.17 2.42 1.91
CA ASN A 145 9.12 3.53 0.96
C ASN A 145 9.14 3.09 -0.51
N GLY A 146 8.36 3.74 -1.37
CA GLY A 146 8.46 3.63 -2.82
C GLY A 146 8.91 4.94 -3.46
N PHE A 147 9.63 4.85 -4.56
CA PHE A 147 10.23 5.99 -5.25
C PHE A 147 10.17 5.82 -6.77
N SER A 148 9.84 6.89 -7.48
CA SER A 148 10.16 7.02 -8.91
C SER A 148 11.46 7.79 -9.05
N PHE A 149 12.48 7.16 -9.64
CA PHE A 149 13.74 7.81 -10.03
C PHE A 149 13.67 8.39 -11.45
N SER A 150 12.52 8.26 -12.13
CA SER A 150 12.32 8.59 -13.55
C SER A 150 12.48 10.08 -13.88
N ARG A 151 12.37 10.96 -12.88
CA ARG A 151 12.53 12.40 -13.06
C ARG A 151 13.99 12.85 -13.03
N LEU A 152 14.89 12.01 -12.53
CA LEU A 152 16.31 12.37 -12.38
C LEU A 152 17.00 12.40 -13.73
N ARG A 153 17.84 13.40 -13.95
CA ARG A 153 18.55 13.54 -15.22
C ARG A 153 19.46 12.34 -15.52
N PRO A 154 19.65 12.00 -16.81
CA PRO A 154 20.51 10.89 -17.21
C PRO A 154 21.96 11.03 -16.75
N THR A 155 22.65 9.91 -16.62
CA THR A 155 24.10 9.88 -16.43
C THR A 155 24.81 10.69 -17.51
N LYS A 156 25.92 11.35 -17.15
CA LYS A 156 26.68 12.28 -18.04
C LYS A 156 25.93 13.55 -18.45
N SER A 157 24.73 13.83 -17.91
CA SER A 157 24.11 15.15 -18.05
C SER A 157 25.00 16.23 -17.43
N LEU A 158 25.15 17.38 -18.09
CA LEU A 158 26.00 18.47 -17.64
C LEU A 158 25.42 19.15 -16.37
N ILE A 159 26.24 19.33 -15.33
CA ILE A 159 25.90 20.09 -14.14
C ILE A 159 26.52 21.49 -14.25
N LYS A 160 25.70 22.48 -14.62
CA LYS A 160 26.17 23.86 -14.88
C LYS A 160 26.93 24.49 -13.70
N ALA A 161 26.53 24.21 -12.46
CA ALA A 161 27.10 24.84 -11.28
C ALA A 161 28.51 24.31 -10.92
N SER A 162 28.81 23.04 -11.20
CA SER A 162 30.08 22.39 -10.87
C SER A 162 30.97 22.08 -12.07
N SER A 163 30.48 22.32 -13.31
CA SER A 163 31.11 21.87 -14.55
C SER A 163 31.38 20.35 -14.61
N GLY A 164 30.70 19.59 -13.75
CA GLY A 164 30.79 18.13 -13.69
C GLY A 164 29.66 17.42 -14.45
N HIS A 165 29.62 16.10 -14.31
CA HIS A 165 28.65 15.21 -14.94
C HIS A 165 27.74 14.58 -13.87
N ALA A 166 26.46 14.40 -14.20
CA ALA A 166 25.51 13.70 -13.35
C ALA A 166 25.84 12.19 -13.29
N THR A 167 25.59 11.60 -12.12
CA THR A 167 25.73 10.15 -11.87
C THR A 167 24.50 9.34 -12.26
N GLY A 168 23.42 10.00 -12.70
CA GLY A 168 22.16 9.37 -13.09
C GLY A 168 21.36 8.78 -11.91
N PRO A 169 20.19 8.20 -12.20
CA PRO A 169 19.30 7.60 -11.22
C PRO A 169 19.93 6.40 -10.49
N VAL A 170 20.68 5.54 -11.20
CA VAL A 170 21.34 4.37 -10.59
C VAL A 170 22.41 4.79 -9.57
N GLY A 171 23.12 5.90 -9.83
CA GLY A 171 24.07 6.46 -8.88
C GLY A 171 23.40 6.90 -7.57
N PHE A 172 22.27 7.61 -7.65
CA PHE A 172 21.53 8.03 -6.46
C PHE A 172 20.81 6.88 -5.76
N LEU A 173 20.35 5.86 -6.51
CA LEU A 173 19.82 4.63 -5.93
C LEU A 173 20.85 3.95 -5.01
N LYS A 174 22.13 3.88 -5.41
CA LYS A 174 23.22 3.36 -4.56
C LYS A 174 23.45 4.20 -3.30
N VAL A 175 23.28 5.52 -3.38
CA VAL A 175 23.35 6.40 -2.20
C VAL A 175 22.22 6.09 -1.22
N TYR A 176 20.99 5.98 -1.73
CA TYR A 176 19.82 5.62 -0.91
C TYR A 176 19.98 4.22 -0.29
N ASP A 177 20.42 3.24 -1.09
CA ASP A 177 20.66 1.87 -0.62
C ASP A 177 21.63 1.85 0.56
N LYS A 178 22.78 2.53 0.42
CA LYS A 178 23.77 2.59 1.48
C LYS A 178 23.23 3.28 2.74
N ALA A 179 22.50 4.39 2.59
CA ALA A 179 21.90 5.11 3.72
C ALA A 179 20.89 4.25 4.49
N PHE A 180 19.99 3.54 3.79
CA PHE A 180 19.02 2.65 4.43
C PHE A 180 19.65 1.42 5.06
N GLY A 181 20.77 0.93 4.51
CA GLY A 181 21.57 -0.13 5.13
C GLY A 181 22.07 0.24 6.53
N GLU A 182 22.50 1.50 6.73
CA GLU A 182 22.93 1.99 8.06
C GLU A 182 21.75 2.18 9.02
N ILE A 183 20.61 2.69 8.54
CA ILE A 183 19.40 2.91 9.36
C ILE A 183 18.83 1.57 9.86
N ALA A 184 18.83 0.54 9.01
CA ALA A 184 18.35 -0.78 9.36
C ALA A 184 19.11 -1.45 10.51
N GLN A 185 20.40 -1.12 10.70
CA GLN A 185 21.21 -1.66 11.80
C GLN A 185 20.83 -1.06 13.16
N GLY A 186 20.24 0.14 13.20
CA GLY A 186 19.83 0.83 14.42
C GLY A 186 18.38 0.59 14.84
N GLY A 187 17.57 -0.06 14.00
CA GLY A 187 16.13 -0.29 14.21
C GLY A 187 15.76 -1.76 14.43
N THR A 188 14.61 -2.02 15.03
CA THR A 188 14.08 -3.38 15.25
C THR A 188 13.55 -4.05 13.97
N ARG A 189 13.45 -3.31 12.84
CA ARG A 189 12.97 -3.81 11.54
C ARG A 189 13.65 -3.09 10.37
N ARG A 190 14.10 -3.85 9.37
CA ARG A 190 14.57 -3.32 8.07
C ARG A 190 13.37 -2.81 7.26
N GLY A 191 13.35 -1.51 6.94
CA GLY A 191 12.35 -0.93 6.04
C GLY A 191 12.56 -1.42 4.61
N ALA A 192 11.49 -1.85 3.94
CA ALA A 192 11.54 -2.26 2.54
C ALA A 192 11.45 -1.03 1.63
N ASN A 193 12.17 -1.04 0.50
CA ASN A 193 12.14 0.06 -0.46
C ASN A 193 11.91 -0.45 -1.89
N MET A 194 11.18 0.33 -2.69
CA MET A 194 10.98 0.11 -4.13
C MET A 194 11.52 1.29 -4.93
N ALA A 195 12.33 1.00 -5.95
CA ALA A 195 12.74 1.97 -6.95
C ALA A 195 12.11 1.66 -8.30
N VAL A 196 11.54 2.68 -8.92
CA VAL A 196 10.93 2.60 -10.24
C VAL A 196 11.67 3.50 -11.21
N LEU A 197 11.96 2.96 -12.41
CA LEU A 197 12.48 3.75 -13.52
C LEU A 197 11.63 3.50 -14.78
N ARG A 198 11.16 4.57 -15.42
CA ARG A 198 10.34 4.50 -16.63
C ARG A 198 11.15 3.94 -17.81
N VAL A 199 10.49 3.13 -18.65
CA VAL A 199 11.14 2.33 -19.69
C VAL A 199 11.84 3.15 -20.78
N ASP A 200 11.40 4.40 -21.06
CA ASP A 200 12.09 5.27 -22.01
C ASP A 200 13.29 6.02 -21.41
N HIS A 201 13.61 5.83 -20.12
CA HIS A 201 14.69 6.59 -19.50
C HIS A 201 16.06 6.20 -20.09
N PRO A 202 16.97 7.15 -20.42
CA PRO A 202 18.27 6.83 -21.02
C PRO A 202 19.17 5.88 -20.23
N ASP A 203 19.01 5.81 -18.91
CA ASP A 203 19.74 4.87 -18.03
C ASP A 203 18.98 3.55 -17.77
N ILE A 204 17.96 3.20 -18.56
CA ILE A 204 17.10 2.02 -18.30
C ILE A 204 17.87 0.70 -18.34
N GLU A 205 18.80 0.53 -19.28
CA GLU A 205 19.58 -0.71 -19.39
C GLU A 205 20.52 -0.93 -18.19
N ASP A 206 21.13 0.15 -17.71
CA ASP A 206 21.94 0.14 -16.49
C ASP A 206 21.07 -0.17 -15.27
N PHE A 207 19.85 0.38 -15.20
CA PHE A 207 18.91 0.11 -14.12
C PHE A 207 18.44 -1.36 -14.11
N ILE A 208 18.11 -1.94 -15.25
CA ILE A 208 17.71 -3.36 -15.36
C ILE A 208 18.82 -4.29 -14.86
N THR A 209 20.08 -3.93 -15.11
CA THR A 209 21.24 -4.77 -14.78
C THR A 209 21.91 -4.42 -13.46
N CYS A 210 21.48 -3.36 -12.77
CA CYS A 210 22.18 -2.82 -11.59
C CYS A 210 22.21 -3.77 -10.39
N LYS A 211 21.40 -4.83 -10.43
CA LYS A 211 21.31 -5.90 -9.44
C LYS A 211 21.71 -7.29 -9.94
N SER A 212 22.40 -7.37 -11.08
CA SER A 212 22.96 -8.65 -11.55
C SER A 212 23.93 -9.25 -10.54
N ASP A 213 24.64 -8.39 -9.80
CA ASP A 213 25.29 -8.75 -8.54
C ASP A 213 24.32 -8.43 -7.39
N GLU A 214 23.81 -9.45 -6.72
CA GLU A 214 22.84 -9.33 -5.63
C GLU A 214 23.36 -8.52 -4.44
N THR A 215 24.69 -8.33 -4.33
CA THR A 215 25.29 -7.54 -3.26
C THR A 215 25.37 -6.04 -3.57
N ALA A 216 25.12 -5.64 -4.82
CA ALA A 216 25.29 -4.26 -5.26
C ALA A 216 24.23 -3.31 -4.68
N ILE A 217 22.99 -3.80 -4.50
CA ILE A 217 21.84 -3.05 -3.96
C ILE A 217 20.98 -4.04 -3.17
N THR A 218 20.98 -3.93 -1.84
CA THR A 218 20.38 -4.96 -0.96
C THR A 218 19.18 -4.46 -0.16
N ASN A 219 18.90 -3.17 -0.20
CA ASN A 219 17.84 -2.50 0.56
C ASN A 219 16.66 -2.05 -0.32
N PHE A 220 16.73 -2.33 -1.62
CA PHE A 220 15.70 -2.02 -2.60
C PHE A 220 15.32 -3.25 -3.39
N ASN A 221 14.03 -3.38 -3.70
CA ASN A 221 13.62 -3.99 -4.94
C ASN A 221 13.50 -2.95 -6.05
N ILE A 222 13.59 -3.41 -7.30
CA ILE A 222 13.53 -2.55 -8.49
C ILE A 222 12.41 -3.00 -9.42
N SER A 223 11.74 -2.05 -10.07
CA SER A 223 10.75 -2.32 -11.10
C SER A 223 10.86 -1.35 -12.27
N VAL A 224 10.60 -1.84 -13.48
CA VAL A 224 10.50 -0.99 -14.67
C VAL A 224 9.07 -0.49 -14.81
N GLY A 225 8.91 0.83 -14.90
CA GLY A 225 7.65 1.47 -15.25
C GLY A 225 7.43 1.44 -16.76
N VAL A 226 6.59 0.52 -17.23
CA VAL A 226 6.28 0.34 -18.66
C VAL A 226 5.03 1.13 -19.05
N THR A 227 5.01 1.55 -20.32
CA THR A 227 3.89 2.20 -20.99
C THR A 227 3.23 1.23 -21.95
N ASP A 228 1.97 1.49 -22.32
CA ASP A 228 1.26 0.71 -23.33
C ASP A 228 1.98 0.82 -24.69
N ALA A 229 2.48 2.01 -25.03
CA ALA A 229 3.26 2.24 -26.24
C ALA A 229 4.53 1.37 -26.32
N PHE A 230 5.21 1.13 -25.19
CA PHE A 230 6.36 0.22 -25.16
C PHE A 230 5.93 -1.23 -25.42
N MET A 231 4.83 -1.67 -24.79
CA MET A 231 4.33 -3.03 -24.97
C MET A 231 3.86 -3.27 -26.41
N GLU A 232 3.24 -2.28 -27.06
CA GLU A 232 2.93 -2.31 -28.49
C GLU A 232 4.20 -2.43 -29.35
N ALA A 233 5.24 -1.65 -29.05
CA ALA A 233 6.53 -1.73 -29.75
C ALA A 233 7.19 -3.12 -29.60
N VAL A 234 7.08 -3.76 -28.43
CA VAL A 234 7.59 -5.14 -28.19
C VAL A 234 6.85 -6.16 -29.06
N ILE A 235 5.52 -6.05 -29.16
CA ILE A 235 4.68 -6.94 -29.99
C ILE A 235 5.08 -6.79 -31.46
N ASN A 236 5.24 -5.56 -31.94
CA ASN A 236 5.54 -5.24 -33.32
C ASN A 236 7.01 -5.42 -33.71
N ASP A 237 7.91 -5.60 -32.74
CA ASP A 237 9.37 -5.63 -32.94
C ASP A 237 9.96 -4.27 -33.41
N ASP A 238 9.34 -3.19 -32.96
CA ASP A 238 9.71 -1.83 -33.33
C ASP A 238 10.95 -1.34 -32.56
N GLU A 239 11.48 -0.22 -33.04
CA GLU A 239 12.50 0.53 -32.32
C GLU A 239 11.87 1.38 -31.20
N TRP A 240 12.63 1.62 -30.15
CA TRP A 240 12.24 2.33 -28.94
C TRP A 240 13.23 3.43 -28.62
N GLU A 241 12.73 4.65 -28.50
CA GLU A 241 13.54 5.82 -28.20
C GLU A 241 13.79 5.94 -26.70
N LEU A 242 15.07 6.00 -26.32
CA LEU A 242 15.48 6.38 -24.98
C LEU A 242 15.57 7.90 -24.92
N ARG A 243 14.70 8.54 -24.14
CA ARG A 243 14.44 9.98 -24.25
C ARG A 243 14.25 10.67 -22.90
N PHE A 244 14.62 11.94 -22.84
CA PHE A 244 14.56 12.75 -21.63
C PHE A 244 14.39 14.25 -21.95
N PRO A 245 13.75 15.06 -21.08
CA PRO A 245 13.66 16.50 -21.31
C PRO A 245 15.04 17.17 -21.44
N ASP A 246 15.16 18.18 -22.32
CA ASP A 246 16.40 18.96 -22.46
C ASP A 246 16.69 19.74 -21.17
N VAL A 247 17.60 19.20 -20.37
CA VAL A 247 18.02 19.80 -19.10
C VAL A 247 18.68 21.18 -19.25
N LYS A 248 19.10 21.56 -20.47
CA LYS A 248 19.67 22.88 -20.77
C LYS A 248 18.59 23.93 -21.04
N TYR A 249 17.37 23.48 -21.39
CA TYR A 249 16.27 24.37 -21.70
C TYR A 249 15.90 25.23 -20.48
N PRO A 250 15.74 26.58 -20.63
CA PRO A 250 15.56 27.46 -19.47
C PRO A 250 14.39 27.09 -18.56
N ALA A 251 13.28 26.60 -19.12
CA ALA A 251 12.09 26.22 -18.35
C ALA A 251 12.32 24.96 -17.47
N TYR A 252 13.22 24.05 -17.89
CA TYR A 252 13.52 22.82 -17.14
C TYR A 252 14.01 23.11 -15.73
N ARG A 253 14.74 24.21 -15.51
CA ARG A 253 15.30 24.58 -14.19
C ARG A 253 14.26 24.81 -13.10
N LYS A 254 13.00 25.02 -13.48
CA LYS A 254 11.87 25.24 -12.57
C LYS A 254 10.78 24.18 -12.75
N PHE A 255 11.08 23.11 -13.48
CA PHE A 255 10.15 22.04 -13.80
C PHE A 255 10.38 20.84 -12.90
N SER A 256 9.31 20.32 -12.30
CA SER A 256 9.23 18.97 -11.75
C SER A 256 7.97 18.33 -12.31
N GLY A 257 8.11 17.18 -12.96
CA GLY A 257 6.98 16.48 -13.54
C GLY A 257 7.42 15.29 -14.37
N THR A 258 6.42 14.59 -14.93
CA THR A 258 6.62 13.45 -15.83
C THR A 258 7.11 13.91 -17.21
N LEU A 259 7.48 12.96 -18.07
CA LEU A 259 7.88 13.28 -19.44
C LEU A 259 6.75 13.99 -20.20
N GLU A 260 5.53 13.49 -20.07
CA GLU A 260 4.33 14.01 -20.73
C GLU A 260 4.02 15.44 -20.25
N GLN A 261 4.26 15.73 -18.97
CA GLN A 261 4.12 17.08 -18.43
C GLN A 261 5.20 18.04 -18.94
N ALA A 262 6.42 17.55 -19.21
CA ALA A 262 7.48 18.35 -19.82
C ALA A 262 7.14 18.71 -21.27
N GLU A 263 6.64 17.74 -22.04
CA GLU A 263 6.14 17.94 -23.41
C GLU A 263 5.01 18.97 -23.44
N ALA A 264 4.00 18.81 -22.57
CA ALA A 264 2.88 19.75 -22.47
C ALA A 264 3.32 21.16 -22.04
N ALA A 265 4.41 21.28 -21.28
CA ALA A 265 5.01 22.56 -20.90
C ALA A 265 5.90 23.18 -22.01
N GLY A 266 6.02 22.53 -23.17
CA GLY A 266 6.85 22.99 -24.28
C GLY A 266 8.35 22.87 -24.03
N ILE A 267 8.76 21.97 -23.13
CA ILE A 267 10.17 21.63 -22.93
C ILE A 267 10.56 20.61 -24.01
N PRO A 268 11.59 20.88 -24.83
CA PRO A 268 12.04 19.93 -25.84
C PRO A 268 12.44 18.58 -25.21
N ILE A 269 12.03 17.48 -25.83
CA ILE A 269 12.48 16.13 -25.45
C ILE A 269 13.62 15.72 -26.39
N LEU A 270 14.71 15.23 -25.81
CA LEU A 270 15.87 14.75 -26.54
C LEU A 270 15.85 13.23 -26.59
N VAL A 271 16.04 12.67 -27.78
CA VAL A 271 16.36 11.25 -27.96
C VAL A 271 17.86 11.07 -27.72
N HIS A 272 18.20 10.28 -26.72
CA HIS A 272 19.58 9.96 -26.34
C HIS A 272 20.10 8.73 -27.08
N ASP A 273 19.22 7.75 -27.33
CA ASP A 273 19.53 6.54 -28.06
C ASP A 273 18.25 5.90 -28.63
N THR A 274 18.39 4.90 -29.50
CA THR A 274 17.29 4.13 -30.07
C THR A 274 17.66 2.65 -30.10
N ILE A 275 16.86 1.81 -29.46
CA ILE A 275 17.12 0.38 -29.28
C ILE A 275 15.93 -0.45 -29.75
N ARG A 276 16.10 -1.77 -29.94
CA ARG A 276 14.96 -2.64 -30.24
C ARG A 276 14.12 -2.90 -28.98
N ALA A 277 12.82 -2.64 -29.05
CA ALA A 277 11.91 -2.79 -27.91
C ALA A 277 11.94 -4.22 -27.35
N ARG A 278 11.94 -5.23 -28.24
CA ARG A 278 12.00 -6.64 -27.86
C ARG A 278 13.31 -7.04 -27.21
N GLU A 279 14.44 -6.45 -27.60
CA GLU A 279 15.73 -6.71 -26.95
C GLU A 279 15.75 -6.15 -25.52
N LEU A 280 15.23 -4.94 -25.31
CA LEU A 280 15.08 -4.37 -23.97
C LEU A 280 14.15 -5.25 -23.11
N PHE A 281 12.99 -5.65 -23.65
CA PHE A 281 12.04 -6.51 -22.94
C PHE A 281 12.65 -7.87 -22.58
N ASN A 282 13.38 -8.51 -23.50
CA ASN A 282 14.09 -9.75 -23.22
C ASN A 282 15.12 -9.60 -22.09
N LYS A 283 15.78 -8.44 -22.00
CA LYS A 283 16.70 -8.13 -20.89
C LYS A 283 15.97 -8.04 -19.54
N ILE A 284 14.80 -7.40 -19.50
CA ILE A 284 13.94 -7.35 -18.30
C ILE A 284 13.55 -8.77 -17.89
N VAL A 285 13.02 -9.57 -18.83
CA VAL A 285 12.58 -10.96 -18.58
C VAL A 285 13.75 -11.82 -18.07
N TYR A 286 14.92 -11.70 -18.69
CA TYR A 286 16.11 -12.45 -18.29
C TYR A 286 16.51 -12.16 -16.84
N GLN A 287 16.57 -10.87 -16.46
CA GLN A 287 16.93 -10.49 -15.08
C GLN A 287 15.85 -10.92 -14.08
N ALA A 288 14.57 -10.71 -14.40
CA ALA A 288 13.46 -11.14 -13.56
C ALA A 288 13.48 -12.65 -13.30
N HIS A 289 13.85 -13.46 -14.29
CA HIS A 289 14.06 -14.89 -14.11
C HIS A 289 15.34 -15.21 -13.31
N HIS A 290 16.41 -14.42 -13.49
CA HIS A 290 17.70 -14.65 -12.84
C HIS A 290 17.64 -14.50 -11.32
N ASN A 291 17.02 -13.43 -10.81
CA ASN A 291 17.02 -13.10 -9.38
C ASN A 291 15.68 -12.53 -8.85
N GLY A 292 14.61 -12.55 -9.65
CA GLY A 292 13.31 -12.02 -9.27
C GLY A 292 13.09 -10.53 -9.55
N GLU A 293 14.06 -9.83 -10.16
CA GLU A 293 14.00 -8.39 -10.40
C GLU A 293 14.60 -8.02 -11.78
N PRO A 294 14.14 -6.95 -12.45
CA PRO A 294 13.10 -6.02 -12.01
C PRO A 294 11.69 -6.57 -12.17
N GLY A 295 10.76 -6.09 -11.33
CA GLY A 295 9.33 -6.20 -11.57
C GLY A 295 8.86 -5.31 -12.73
N LEU A 296 7.59 -5.45 -13.12
CA LEU A 296 6.95 -4.62 -14.15
C LEU A 296 5.75 -3.87 -13.56
N LEU A 297 5.74 -2.55 -13.77
CA LEU A 297 4.66 -1.65 -13.35
C LEU A 297 4.06 -0.96 -14.59
N PHE A 298 2.80 -1.23 -14.89
CA PHE A 298 2.07 -0.65 -16.01
C PHE A 298 1.55 0.75 -15.64
N LEU A 299 2.33 1.78 -15.97
CA LEU A 299 2.06 3.16 -15.56
C LEU A 299 0.80 3.73 -16.23
N ASP A 300 0.56 3.41 -17.49
CA ASP A 300 -0.60 3.94 -18.23
C ASP A 300 -1.90 3.35 -17.71
N HIS A 301 -1.91 2.05 -17.40
CA HIS A 301 -3.05 1.39 -16.75
C HIS A 301 -3.33 2.00 -15.37
N ALA A 302 -2.29 2.19 -14.55
CA ALA A 302 -2.44 2.83 -13.25
C ALA A 302 -3.00 4.25 -13.35
N ASN A 303 -2.59 5.03 -14.36
CA ASN A 303 -3.04 6.41 -14.54
C ASN A 303 -4.43 6.54 -15.18
N ARG A 304 -4.85 5.60 -16.05
CA ARG A 304 -6.24 5.50 -16.50
C ARG A 304 -7.19 5.37 -15.31
N ASP A 305 -6.78 4.59 -14.32
CA ASP A 305 -7.59 4.35 -13.14
C ASP A 305 -7.28 5.23 -11.93
N ASN A 306 -6.38 6.22 -12.08
CA ASN A 306 -5.99 7.11 -11.00
C ASN A 306 -7.22 7.83 -10.44
N PRO A 307 -7.54 7.69 -9.14
CA PRO A 307 -8.75 8.28 -8.59
C PRO A 307 -8.71 9.82 -8.53
N ILE A 308 -7.52 10.43 -8.51
CA ILE A 308 -7.33 11.89 -8.40
C ILE A 308 -6.32 12.41 -9.45
N PRO A 309 -6.63 12.26 -10.75
CA PRO A 309 -5.69 12.54 -11.84
C PRO A 309 -5.36 14.04 -11.98
N ASN A 310 -6.22 14.91 -11.45
CA ASN A 310 -5.99 16.36 -11.41
C ASN A 310 -4.85 16.79 -10.47
N LEU A 311 -4.45 15.94 -9.52
CA LEU A 311 -3.43 16.29 -8.52
C LEU A 311 -2.02 15.83 -8.92
N TYR A 312 -1.90 14.64 -9.50
CA TYR A 312 -0.61 14.05 -9.87
C TYR A 312 -0.81 12.84 -10.78
N ALA A 313 0.25 12.46 -11.50
CA ALA A 313 0.39 11.14 -12.11
C ALA A 313 0.95 10.13 -11.10
N LEU A 314 0.55 8.88 -11.21
CA LEU A 314 1.10 7.76 -10.44
C LEU A 314 2.35 7.25 -11.14
N GLU A 315 3.51 7.38 -10.49
CA GLU A 315 4.82 7.02 -11.09
C GLU A 315 5.49 5.83 -10.40
N ALA A 316 5.03 5.44 -9.22
CA ALA A 316 5.58 4.35 -8.44
C ALA A 316 4.52 3.70 -7.55
N THR A 317 4.90 2.55 -6.99
CA THR A 317 4.13 1.85 -5.97
C THR A 317 4.86 1.86 -4.64
N ASN A 318 4.19 1.44 -3.58
CA ASN A 318 4.82 1.00 -2.35
C ASN A 318 5.73 -0.25 -2.58
N PRO A 319 6.51 -0.68 -1.57
CA PRO A 319 7.48 -1.77 -1.70
C PRO A 319 6.97 -3.11 -2.21
N CYS A 320 5.68 -3.42 -2.06
CA CYS A 320 5.13 -4.72 -2.43
C CYS A 320 4.39 -4.70 -3.78
N GLY A 321 4.36 -3.57 -4.49
CA GLY A 321 3.79 -3.47 -5.84
C GLY A 321 2.27 -3.40 -5.94
N GLU A 322 1.54 -3.43 -4.81
CA GLU A 322 0.09 -3.56 -4.80
C GLU A 322 -0.66 -2.22 -4.80
N GLN A 323 -0.03 -1.12 -4.34
CA GLN A 323 -0.63 0.21 -4.36
C GLN A 323 0.22 1.19 -5.15
N TYR A 324 -0.31 1.65 -6.27
CA TYR A 324 0.12 2.92 -6.83
C TYR A 324 -0.32 4.05 -5.91
N LEU A 325 0.65 4.85 -5.51
CA LEU A 325 0.45 5.96 -4.59
C LEU A 325 1.11 7.22 -5.15
N GLY A 326 0.45 8.35 -4.91
CA GLY A 326 0.99 9.66 -5.21
C GLY A 326 2.00 10.14 -4.17
N PRO A 327 2.55 11.35 -4.38
CA PRO A 327 3.50 11.95 -3.46
C PRO A 327 3.01 11.98 -2.01
N TYR A 328 3.81 11.41 -1.11
CA TYR A 328 3.58 11.30 0.34
C TYR A 328 2.34 10.49 0.77
N GLU A 329 1.64 9.85 -0.15
CA GLU A 329 0.50 9.00 0.21
C GLU A 329 0.92 7.71 0.88
N ASN A 330 0.01 7.15 1.69
CA ASN A 330 0.27 6.04 2.59
C ASN A 330 -0.63 4.82 2.34
N CYS A 331 -0.11 3.65 2.69
CA CYS A 331 -0.84 2.38 2.67
C CYS A 331 -1.59 2.16 3.99
N CYS A 332 -2.89 2.52 4.03
CA CYS A 332 -3.82 2.11 5.09
C CYS A 332 -4.48 0.78 4.71
N LEU A 333 -4.02 -0.34 5.29
CA LEU A 333 -4.34 -1.69 4.79
C LEU A 333 -5.02 -2.57 5.84
N GLY A 334 -5.91 -3.44 5.36
CA GLY A 334 -6.46 -4.56 6.11
C GLY A 334 -7.07 -5.59 5.17
N SER A 335 -7.28 -6.82 5.65
CA SER A 335 -7.68 -7.92 4.77
C SER A 335 -8.82 -8.72 5.36
N ILE A 336 -9.87 -8.93 4.56
CA ILE A 336 -10.94 -9.89 4.85
C ILE A 336 -10.39 -11.31 4.75
N ASN A 337 -10.65 -12.13 5.75
CA ASN A 337 -10.34 -13.55 5.68
C ASN A 337 -11.49 -14.31 5.01
N LEU A 338 -11.35 -14.62 3.72
CA LEU A 338 -12.36 -15.37 2.97
C LEU A 338 -12.57 -16.78 3.53
N GLY A 339 -11.54 -17.38 4.14
CA GLY A 339 -11.64 -18.68 4.82
C GLY A 339 -12.58 -18.72 6.03
N GLN A 340 -13.12 -17.58 6.47
CA GLN A 340 -14.14 -17.47 7.54
C GLN A 340 -15.55 -17.13 7.01
N HIS A 341 -15.73 -17.07 5.69
CA HIS A 341 -16.98 -16.67 5.03
C HIS A 341 -17.48 -17.78 4.10
N PHE A 342 -17.84 -18.92 4.69
CA PHE A 342 -18.37 -20.07 3.97
C PHE A 342 -19.55 -20.69 4.74
N LEU A 343 -20.49 -21.24 3.99
CA LEU A 343 -21.64 -21.99 4.49
C LEU A 343 -21.29 -23.47 4.68
N GLN A 344 -22.17 -24.25 5.30
CA GLN A 344 -21.93 -25.68 5.56
C GLN A 344 -21.76 -26.51 4.29
N ASP A 345 -22.34 -26.08 3.17
CA ASP A 345 -22.22 -26.71 1.86
C ASP A 345 -20.94 -26.30 1.10
N GLY A 346 -20.11 -25.44 1.68
CA GLY A 346 -18.86 -24.94 1.09
C GLY A 346 -19.01 -23.68 0.25
N ASN A 347 -20.23 -23.21 -0.04
CA ASN A 347 -20.46 -21.98 -0.79
C ASN A 347 -20.09 -20.73 0.03
N PRO A 348 -19.80 -19.59 -0.62
CA PRO A 348 -19.52 -18.34 0.10
C PRO A 348 -20.69 -17.87 0.97
N ASP A 349 -20.40 -17.45 2.21
CA ASP A 349 -21.35 -16.73 3.07
C ASP A 349 -21.40 -15.26 2.66
N TRP A 350 -22.20 -14.95 1.63
CA TRP A 350 -22.28 -13.60 1.06
C TRP A 350 -22.79 -12.55 2.05
N GLU A 351 -23.75 -12.88 2.92
CA GLU A 351 -24.27 -11.91 3.90
C GLU A 351 -23.24 -11.65 5.01
N GLY A 352 -22.58 -12.71 5.51
CA GLY A 352 -21.48 -12.56 6.45
C GLY A 352 -20.31 -11.75 5.87
N LEU A 353 -19.98 -12.00 4.59
CA LEU A 353 -18.93 -11.28 3.87
C LEU A 353 -19.28 -9.79 3.74
N LYS A 354 -20.52 -9.47 3.35
CA LYS A 354 -21.02 -8.09 3.23
C LYS A 354 -20.91 -7.33 4.55
N GLU A 355 -21.32 -7.93 5.67
CA GLU A 355 -21.21 -7.29 6.98
C GLU A 355 -19.75 -7.07 7.38
N SER A 356 -18.87 -8.05 7.14
CA SER A 356 -17.42 -7.88 7.36
C SER A 356 -16.83 -6.77 6.50
N ILE A 357 -17.20 -6.65 5.22
CA ILE A 357 -16.73 -5.59 4.32
C ILE A 357 -17.16 -4.20 4.84
N LYS A 358 -18.41 -4.06 5.28
CA LYS A 358 -18.92 -2.79 5.83
C LYS A 358 -18.12 -2.37 7.05
N THR A 359 -18.01 -3.25 8.04
CA THR A 359 -17.30 -2.95 9.29
C THR A 359 -15.80 -2.72 9.04
N ALA A 360 -15.17 -3.49 8.15
CA ALA A 360 -13.75 -3.31 7.80
C ALA A 360 -13.49 -2.00 7.04
N THR A 361 -14.39 -1.58 6.15
CA THR A 361 -14.28 -0.30 5.43
C THR A 361 -14.35 0.87 6.41
N GLN A 362 -15.28 0.82 7.37
CA GLN A 362 -15.37 1.83 8.44
C GLN A 362 -14.10 1.83 9.31
N PHE A 363 -13.64 0.65 9.73
CA PHE A 363 -12.40 0.51 10.50
C PHE A 363 -11.22 1.18 9.81
N LEU A 364 -11.05 0.97 8.50
CA LEU A 364 -9.94 1.57 7.75
C LEU A 364 -10.09 3.09 7.58
N ASP A 365 -11.30 3.62 7.39
CA ASP A 365 -11.51 5.08 7.37
C ASP A 365 -11.15 5.72 8.72
N ASP A 366 -11.44 5.04 9.83
CA ASP A 366 -11.07 5.50 11.17
C ASP A 366 -9.55 5.41 11.40
N VAL A 367 -8.87 4.38 10.85
CA VAL A 367 -7.39 4.27 10.90
C VAL A 367 -6.72 5.48 10.26
N VAL A 368 -7.28 6.06 9.19
CA VAL A 368 -6.72 7.27 8.55
C VAL A 368 -6.62 8.43 9.54
N ASP A 369 -7.63 8.59 10.41
CA ASP A 369 -7.67 9.66 11.42
C ASP A 369 -6.87 9.31 12.67
N ALA A 370 -6.90 8.04 13.10
CA ALA A 370 -6.17 7.55 14.27
C ALA A 370 -4.64 7.48 14.07
N ASN A 371 -4.18 7.38 12.82
CA ASN A 371 -2.77 7.21 12.50
C ASN A 371 -1.93 8.41 12.96
N ALA A 372 -0.89 8.15 13.75
CA ALA A 372 0.15 9.14 14.00
C ALA A 372 1.09 9.21 12.79
N TYR A 373 1.22 10.41 12.23
CA TYR A 373 2.12 10.70 11.12
C TYR A 373 3.42 11.31 11.66
N VAL A 374 4.53 11.03 10.99
CA VAL A 374 5.85 11.54 11.36
C VAL A 374 5.82 13.07 11.41
N PRO A 375 5.96 13.72 12.60
CA PRO A 375 5.71 15.16 12.72
C PRO A 375 6.68 16.03 11.91
N SER A 376 7.88 15.53 11.67
CA SER A 376 8.93 16.18 10.87
C SER A 376 8.72 16.05 9.35
N VAL A 377 7.68 15.34 8.92
CA VAL A 377 7.25 15.17 7.52
C VAL A 377 5.72 15.40 7.42
N PRO A 378 5.24 16.65 7.63
CA PRO A 378 3.80 16.97 7.68
C PRO A 378 3.03 16.57 6.41
N GLN A 379 3.72 16.51 5.26
CA GLN A 379 3.16 16.12 3.96
C GLN A 379 2.47 14.75 4.01
N LEU A 380 2.94 13.83 4.87
CA LEU A 380 2.32 12.50 5.02
C LEU A 380 0.88 12.63 5.54
N LYS A 381 0.66 13.45 6.57
CA LYS A 381 -0.66 13.69 7.15
C LYS A 381 -1.55 14.43 6.15
N GLU A 382 -1.00 15.44 5.49
CA GLU A 382 -1.73 16.23 4.49
C GLU A 382 -2.20 15.35 3.33
N ALA A 383 -1.32 14.53 2.76
CA ALA A 383 -1.66 13.61 1.69
C ALA A 383 -2.71 12.58 2.11
N ALA A 384 -2.52 11.95 3.28
CA ALA A 384 -3.44 10.95 3.79
C ALA A 384 -4.84 11.52 4.06
N LEU A 385 -4.96 12.68 4.70
CA LEU A 385 -6.26 13.30 4.99
C LEU A 385 -6.93 13.87 3.75
N ARG A 386 -6.14 14.31 2.75
CA ARG A 386 -6.65 14.89 1.50
C ARG A 386 -7.33 13.85 0.60
N ALA A 387 -6.73 12.66 0.46
CA ALA A 387 -7.24 11.60 -0.39
C ALA A 387 -7.99 10.50 0.38
N ARG A 388 -7.70 10.33 1.68
CA ARG A 388 -8.28 9.31 2.56
C ARG A 388 -8.24 7.91 1.95
N ARG A 389 -7.12 7.54 1.31
CA ARG A 389 -6.96 6.23 0.67
C ARG A 389 -6.98 5.13 1.73
N ILE A 390 -7.77 4.09 1.45
CA ILE A 390 -7.75 2.83 2.18
C ILE A 390 -7.54 1.68 1.19
N GLY A 391 -7.02 0.57 1.67
CA GLY A 391 -6.81 -0.65 0.92
C GLY A 391 -7.40 -1.84 1.67
N LEU A 392 -8.70 -2.07 1.46
CA LEU A 392 -9.37 -3.29 1.89
C LEU A 392 -9.04 -4.41 0.89
N GLY A 393 -8.28 -5.39 1.35
CA GLY A 393 -7.90 -6.57 0.60
C GLY A 393 -8.62 -7.83 1.06
N ILE A 394 -8.15 -8.95 0.53
CA ILE A 394 -8.57 -10.29 0.91
C ILE A 394 -7.35 -11.13 1.28
N MET A 395 -7.58 -12.16 2.08
CA MET A 395 -6.71 -13.32 2.26
C MET A 395 -7.56 -14.58 2.28
N GLY A 396 -6.91 -15.74 2.08
CA GLY A 396 -7.58 -17.03 2.08
C GLY A 396 -8.46 -17.25 0.85
N LEU A 397 -8.12 -16.66 -0.30
CA LEU A 397 -8.83 -16.94 -1.56
C LEU A 397 -8.74 -18.42 -1.91
N ALA A 398 -7.53 -19.00 -1.81
CA ALA A 398 -7.32 -20.43 -2.00
C ALA A 398 -8.09 -21.28 -0.99
N ASP A 399 -8.13 -20.85 0.28
CA ASP A 399 -8.86 -21.54 1.34
C ASP A 399 -10.37 -21.62 1.06
N LEU A 400 -10.98 -20.52 0.60
CA LEU A 400 -12.38 -20.49 0.20
C LEU A 400 -12.62 -21.32 -1.06
N MET A 401 -11.74 -21.23 -2.07
CA MET A 401 -11.82 -22.06 -3.27
C MET A 401 -11.78 -23.56 -2.94
N TYR A 402 -10.91 -23.98 -2.01
CA TYR A 402 -10.86 -25.37 -1.54
C TYR A 402 -12.18 -25.83 -0.94
N ARG A 403 -12.82 -24.97 -0.13
CA ARG A 403 -14.14 -25.28 0.48
C ARG A 403 -15.25 -25.35 -0.56
N ALA A 404 -15.23 -24.48 -1.55
CA ALA A 404 -16.20 -24.43 -2.63
C ALA A 404 -15.96 -25.49 -3.73
N GLY A 405 -14.90 -26.30 -3.63
CA GLY A 405 -14.53 -27.26 -4.67
C GLY A 405 -14.05 -26.62 -5.97
N VAL A 406 -13.58 -25.37 -5.92
CA VAL A 406 -13.11 -24.59 -7.08
C VAL A 406 -11.59 -24.73 -7.21
N ARG A 407 -11.10 -25.04 -8.43
CA ARG A 407 -9.67 -25.22 -8.68
C ARG A 407 -8.99 -23.87 -8.99
N TYR A 408 -7.94 -23.55 -8.24
CA TYR A 408 -7.06 -22.42 -8.53
C TYR A 408 -6.44 -22.53 -9.94
N GLY A 409 -6.40 -21.42 -10.67
CA GLY A 409 -5.84 -21.36 -12.03
C GLY A 409 -6.73 -21.97 -13.13
N SER A 410 -7.96 -22.39 -12.82
CA SER A 410 -8.98 -22.75 -13.82
C SER A 410 -9.81 -21.54 -14.23
N GLU A 411 -10.49 -21.60 -15.38
CA GLU A 411 -11.45 -20.56 -15.82
C GLU A 411 -12.55 -20.35 -14.77
N THR A 412 -13.10 -21.42 -14.20
CA THR A 412 -14.04 -21.37 -13.08
C THR A 412 -13.44 -20.66 -11.86
N GLY A 413 -12.15 -20.88 -11.56
CA GLY A 413 -11.45 -20.19 -10.48
C GLY A 413 -11.23 -18.69 -10.74
N GLN A 414 -10.94 -18.31 -11.99
CA GLN A 414 -10.85 -16.90 -12.38
C GLN A 414 -12.21 -16.20 -12.21
N GLU A 415 -13.28 -16.85 -12.66
CA GLU A 415 -14.65 -16.35 -12.49
C GLU A 415 -15.02 -16.22 -11.01
N PHE A 416 -14.72 -17.24 -10.19
CA PHE A 416 -14.98 -17.23 -8.75
C PHE A 416 -14.29 -16.04 -8.07
N ALA A 417 -13.00 -15.84 -8.36
CA ALA A 417 -12.24 -14.71 -7.83
C ALA A 417 -12.82 -13.36 -8.29
N ALA A 418 -13.26 -13.27 -9.55
CA ALA A 418 -13.89 -12.06 -10.09
C ALA A 418 -15.20 -11.73 -9.37
N GLN A 419 -16.08 -12.71 -9.16
CA GLN A 419 -17.34 -12.51 -8.43
C GLN A 419 -17.12 -12.09 -6.96
N ILE A 420 -16.12 -12.67 -6.28
CA ILE A 420 -15.73 -12.29 -4.92
C ILE A 420 -15.23 -10.83 -4.89
N MET A 421 -14.32 -10.47 -5.79
CA MET A 421 -13.75 -9.11 -5.81
C MET A 421 -14.76 -8.05 -6.26
N GLU A 422 -15.68 -8.38 -7.17
CA GLU A 422 -16.80 -7.52 -7.53
C GLU A 422 -17.66 -7.22 -6.29
N PHE A 423 -18.00 -8.25 -5.52
CA PHE A 423 -18.78 -8.12 -4.29
C PHE A 423 -18.08 -7.27 -3.21
N VAL A 424 -16.76 -7.50 -3.02
CA VAL A 424 -15.93 -6.70 -2.10
C VAL A 424 -15.90 -5.23 -2.52
N ARG A 425 -15.64 -4.96 -3.81
CA ARG A 425 -15.59 -3.60 -4.36
C ARG A 425 -16.93 -2.88 -4.18
N TYR A 426 -18.02 -3.52 -4.58
CA TYR A 426 -19.36 -2.95 -4.50
C TYR A 426 -19.73 -2.53 -3.07
N HIS A 427 -19.61 -3.44 -2.11
CA HIS A 427 -19.99 -3.16 -0.72
C HIS A 427 -19.03 -2.19 -0.01
N SER A 428 -17.74 -2.19 -0.37
CA SER A 428 -16.80 -1.19 0.14
C SER A 428 -17.11 0.21 -0.38
N MET A 429 -17.44 0.36 -1.67
CA MET A 429 -17.86 1.64 -2.25
C MET A 429 -19.17 2.15 -1.64
N LEU A 430 -20.19 1.30 -1.51
CA LEU A 430 -21.44 1.68 -0.83
C LEU A 430 -21.22 2.12 0.62
N THR A 431 -20.29 1.48 1.32
CA THR A 431 -19.96 1.87 2.69
C THR A 431 -19.23 3.22 2.71
N SER A 432 -18.28 3.44 1.80
CA SER A 432 -17.57 4.71 1.65
C SER A 432 -18.54 5.87 1.31
N ILE A 433 -19.56 5.63 0.48
CA ILE A 433 -20.62 6.62 0.19
C ILE A 433 -21.46 6.92 1.44
N LYS A 434 -21.84 5.90 2.22
CA LYS A 434 -22.57 6.09 3.48
C LYS A 434 -21.74 6.85 4.52
N LEU A 435 -20.43 6.61 4.57
CA LEU A 435 -19.52 7.40 5.40
C LEU A 435 -19.44 8.84 4.91
N ALA A 436 -19.47 9.09 3.60
CA ALA A 436 -19.46 10.44 3.04
C ALA A 436 -20.72 11.23 3.41
N GLU A 437 -21.89 10.60 3.46
CA GLU A 437 -23.13 11.23 3.91
C GLU A 437 -23.01 11.77 5.35
N LYS A 438 -22.32 11.03 6.24
CA LYS A 438 -22.15 11.41 7.65
C LYS A 438 -20.94 12.33 7.88
N ARG A 439 -19.83 12.09 7.18
CA ARG A 439 -18.50 12.64 7.48
C ARG A 439 -17.98 13.62 6.41
N GLY A 440 -18.70 13.75 5.30
CA GLY A 440 -18.26 14.41 4.08
C GLY A 440 -17.38 13.51 3.19
N PRO A 441 -17.34 13.77 1.87
CA PRO A 441 -16.43 13.09 0.95
C PRO A 441 -14.95 13.34 1.28
N PHE A 442 -14.03 12.64 0.61
CA PHE A 442 -12.61 12.98 0.74
C PHE A 442 -12.35 14.42 0.24
N PRO A 443 -11.46 15.20 0.89
CA PRO A 443 -11.28 16.62 0.57
C PRO A 443 -10.89 16.94 -0.88
N ALA A 444 -10.15 16.07 -1.56
CA ALA A 444 -9.73 16.26 -2.95
C ALA A 444 -10.72 15.76 -4.01
N ILE A 445 -12.01 15.63 -3.68
CA ILE A 445 -13.00 15.04 -4.61
C ILE A 445 -13.25 15.88 -5.88
N THR A 446 -13.09 17.19 -5.82
CA THR A 446 -13.24 18.06 -7.01
C THR A 446 -12.11 17.82 -8.00
N GLY A 447 -12.46 17.58 -9.26
CA GLY A 447 -11.56 17.18 -10.34
C GLY A 447 -11.08 15.72 -10.27
N SER A 448 -11.55 14.96 -9.28
CA SER A 448 -11.27 13.53 -9.16
C SER A 448 -12.17 12.71 -10.11
N ARG A 449 -11.91 11.40 -10.24
CA ARG A 449 -12.83 10.50 -10.96
C ARG A 449 -14.21 10.41 -10.31
N TYR A 450 -14.30 10.74 -9.02
CA TYR A 450 -15.54 10.68 -8.23
C TYR A 450 -16.19 12.05 -8.04
N ASP A 451 -15.77 13.08 -8.78
CA ASP A 451 -16.37 14.42 -8.70
C ASP A 451 -17.88 14.34 -9.00
N PRO A 452 -18.77 14.69 -8.06
CA PRO A 452 -20.22 14.63 -8.30
C PRO A 452 -20.71 15.49 -9.47
N GLU A 453 -20.03 16.61 -9.75
CA GLU A 453 -20.39 17.55 -10.82
C GLU A 453 -19.84 17.11 -12.19
N ASN A 454 -18.78 16.28 -12.19
CA ASN A 454 -18.12 15.82 -13.41
C ASN A 454 -17.66 14.35 -13.26
N LEU A 455 -18.61 13.47 -12.96
CA LEU A 455 -18.34 12.06 -12.65
C LEU A 455 -17.76 11.34 -13.88
N SER A 456 -16.52 10.87 -13.76
CA SER A 456 -15.83 10.07 -14.79
C SER A 456 -15.47 8.66 -14.32
N TRP A 457 -15.85 8.29 -13.10
CA TRP A 457 -15.84 6.90 -12.66
C TRP A 457 -16.92 6.10 -13.38
N GLU A 458 -16.55 4.93 -13.87
CA GLU A 458 -17.41 4.03 -14.63
C GLU A 458 -17.63 2.72 -13.88
N ILE A 459 -18.75 2.07 -14.15
CA ILE A 459 -19.08 0.77 -13.57
C ILE A 459 -18.07 -0.27 -14.08
N PRO A 460 -17.45 -1.08 -13.21
CA PRO A 460 -16.53 -2.12 -13.66
C PRO A 460 -17.22 -3.13 -14.58
N GLU A 461 -16.62 -3.41 -15.72
CA GLU A 461 -17.11 -4.43 -16.66
C GLU A 461 -16.34 -5.75 -16.49
N THR A 462 -17.06 -6.86 -16.58
CA THR A 462 -16.44 -8.18 -16.57
C THR A 462 -15.75 -8.46 -17.89
N ILE A 463 -14.49 -8.91 -17.85
CA ILE A 463 -13.75 -9.30 -19.07
C ILE A 463 -14.42 -10.49 -19.76
N ILE A 464 -14.92 -11.45 -18.96
CA ILE A 464 -15.63 -12.64 -19.43
C ILE A 464 -16.97 -12.69 -18.67
N PRO A 465 -18.12 -12.88 -19.36
CA PRO A 465 -19.41 -13.05 -18.72
C PRO A 465 -19.42 -14.23 -17.75
N TYR A 466 -20.04 -14.04 -16.59
CA TYR A 466 -20.18 -15.08 -15.58
C TYR A 466 -21.08 -16.22 -16.07
N GLN A 467 -20.66 -17.45 -15.80
CA GLN A 467 -21.34 -18.68 -16.20
C GLN A 467 -21.78 -19.53 -15.00
N ASN A 468 -21.16 -19.33 -13.84
CA ASN A 468 -21.38 -20.10 -12.63
C ASN A 468 -22.12 -19.27 -11.59
N ASP A 469 -23.01 -19.92 -10.83
CA ASP A 469 -23.74 -19.30 -9.75
C ASP A 469 -23.35 -19.94 -8.41
N TRP A 470 -22.80 -19.12 -7.52
CA TRP A 470 -22.47 -19.48 -6.14
C TRP A 470 -23.43 -18.83 -5.13
N GLY A 471 -24.65 -18.50 -5.57
CA GLY A 471 -25.68 -17.88 -4.75
C GLY A 471 -25.40 -16.41 -4.43
N ARG A 472 -24.63 -15.72 -5.29
CA ARG A 472 -24.23 -14.32 -5.07
C ARG A 472 -25.44 -13.41 -5.29
N PRO A 473 -25.77 -12.52 -4.34
CA PRO A 473 -26.83 -11.54 -4.54
C PRO A 473 -26.56 -10.61 -5.74
N GLU A 474 -27.61 -10.22 -6.45
CA GLU A 474 -27.51 -9.21 -7.52
C GLU A 474 -26.98 -7.88 -6.99
N LEU A 475 -26.10 -7.25 -7.76
CA LEU A 475 -25.49 -5.96 -7.43
C LEU A 475 -26.11 -4.85 -8.25
N ASN A 476 -26.65 -3.84 -7.57
CA ASN A 476 -27.23 -2.67 -8.22
C ASN A 476 -26.19 -1.54 -8.28
N TRP A 477 -25.33 -1.56 -9.30
CA TRP A 477 -24.28 -0.55 -9.49
C TRP A 477 -24.82 0.88 -9.69
N ASP A 478 -26.06 1.06 -10.15
CA ASP A 478 -26.69 2.38 -10.21
C ASP A 478 -26.81 3.02 -8.82
N SER A 479 -26.92 2.21 -7.76
CA SER A 479 -26.93 2.73 -6.39
C SER A 479 -25.59 3.36 -6.00
N VAL A 480 -24.47 2.87 -6.53
CA VAL A 480 -23.13 3.44 -6.35
C VAL A 480 -23.02 4.76 -7.11
N VAL A 481 -23.40 4.77 -8.40
CA VAL A 481 -23.38 5.98 -9.25
C VAL A 481 -24.23 7.10 -8.65
N ASN A 482 -25.48 6.79 -8.29
CA ASN A 482 -26.40 7.75 -7.67
C ASN A 482 -25.91 8.19 -6.29
N GLY A 483 -25.31 7.26 -5.53
CA GLY A 483 -24.70 7.55 -4.23
C GLY A 483 -23.56 8.55 -4.31
N ILE A 484 -22.63 8.38 -5.27
CA ILE A 484 -21.52 9.31 -5.51
C ILE A 484 -22.06 10.68 -5.92
N LYS A 485 -23.01 10.74 -6.87
CA LYS A 485 -23.61 12.02 -7.30
C LYS A 485 -24.30 12.76 -6.16
N LYS A 486 -24.95 12.05 -5.25
CA LYS A 486 -25.72 12.65 -4.15
C LYS A 486 -24.85 13.07 -2.97
N ASN A 487 -23.94 12.20 -2.55
CA ASN A 487 -23.24 12.33 -1.26
C ASN A 487 -21.71 12.45 -1.42
N GLY A 488 -21.18 12.26 -2.63
CA GLY A 488 -19.76 11.97 -2.85
C GLY A 488 -19.35 10.60 -2.30
N ILE A 489 -18.03 10.40 -2.19
CA ILE A 489 -17.43 9.18 -1.63
C ILE A 489 -16.35 9.55 -0.62
N ARG A 490 -16.21 8.78 0.47
CA ARG A 490 -15.36 9.15 1.62
C ARG A 490 -13.86 8.93 1.36
N ASN A 491 -13.52 7.98 0.49
CA ASN A 491 -12.16 7.53 0.25
C ASN A 491 -11.85 7.65 -1.25
N ALA A 492 -10.66 8.12 -1.64
CA ALA A 492 -10.26 8.15 -3.05
C ALA A 492 -9.94 6.74 -3.59
N ALA A 493 -9.54 5.81 -2.72
CA ALA A 493 -9.35 4.41 -3.03
C ALA A 493 -9.92 3.57 -1.89
N GLN A 494 -10.51 2.42 -2.21
CA GLN A 494 -11.19 1.54 -1.23
C GLN A 494 -10.49 0.18 -1.09
N THR A 495 -10.06 -0.40 -2.20
CA THR A 495 -9.71 -1.83 -2.28
C THR A 495 -8.28 -2.01 -2.77
N THR A 496 -7.56 -2.93 -2.14
CA THR A 496 -6.18 -3.30 -2.52
C THR A 496 -5.88 -4.68 -1.96
N VAL A 497 -5.43 -5.61 -2.81
CA VAL A 497 -4.99 -6.93 -2.36
C VAL A 497 -3.48 -6.88 -2.09
N ALA A 498 -3.12 -6.69 -0.82
CA ALA A 498 -1.73 -6.69 -0.37
C ALA A 498 -1.27 -8.10 0.04
N PRO A 499 0.05 -8.38 0.01
CA PRO A 499 0.59 -9.60 0.62
C PRO A 499 0.26 -9.66 2.11
N THR A 500 -0.29 -10.79 2.56
CA THR A 500 -0.82 -10.92 3.92
C THR A 500 0.06 -11.77 4.86
N GLY A 501 1.33 -11.98 4.52
CA GLY A 501 2.34 -12.76 5.26
C GLY A 501 2.03 -13.08 6.74
N THR A 502 2.27 -12.11 7.62
CA THR A 502 2.12 -12.30 9.07
C THR A 502 0.66 -12.47 9.49
N ILE A 503 -0.27 -11.70 8.92
CA ILE A 503 -1.68 -11.73 9.35
C ILE A 503 -2.37 -13.01 8.91
N ALA A 504 -2.04 -13.56 7.73
CA ALA A 504 -2.51 -14.85 7.24
C ALA A 504 -2.03 -15.99 8.14
N THR A 505 -0.75 -15.99 8.54
CA THR A 505 -0.24 -16.96 9.52
C THR A 505 -1.02 -16.87 10.83
N VAL A 506 -1.25 -15.66 11.35
CA VAL A 506 -1.99 -15.46 12.60
C VAL A 506 -3.46 -15.91 12.47
N SER A 507 -4.10 -15.66 11.34
CA SER A 507 -5.49 -16.08 11.11
C SER A 507 -5.64 -17.57 10.78
N GLY A 508 -4.54 -18.27 10.51
CA GLY A 508 -4.52 -19.67 10.11
C GLY A 508 -4.96 -19.89 8.66
N CYS A 509 -4.66 -18.93 7.77
CA CYS A 509 -4.89 -19.07 6.33
C CYS A 509 -3.67 -19.75 5.68
N GLU A 510 -3.91 -20.59 4.67
CA GLU A 510 -2.86 -21.13 3.81
C GLU A 510 -2.78 -20.39 2.46
N GLY A 511 -3.86 -19.74 2.03
CA GLY A 511 -3.85 -18.77 0.92
C GLY A 511 -3.42 -17.39 1.40
N TYR A 512 -2.15 -17.01 1.18
CA TYR A 512 -1.58 -15.75 1.66
C TYR A 512 -1.98 -14.60 0.73
N GLY A 513 -3.18 -14.06 0.91
CA GLY A 513 -3.75 -13.02 0.06
C GLY A 513 -4.60 -13.63 -1.05
N CYS A 514 -4.25 -13.33 -2.30
CA CYS A 514 -4.74 -14.00 -3.50
C CYS A 514 -3.77 -15.06 -4.04
N GLU A 515 -2.84 -15.55 -3.22
CA GLU A 515 -1.91 -16.59 -3.63
C GLU A 515 -2.51 -18.00 -3.46
N PRO A 516 -2.15 -18.96 -4.35
CA PRO A 516 -2.46 -20.36 -4.12
C PRO A 516 -1.72 -20.89 -2.88
N ALA A 517 -2.20 -21.99 -2.31
CA ALA A 517 -1.42 -22.71 -1.31
C ALA A 517 -0.13 -23.23 -1.95
N PHE A 518 1.02 -22.77 -1.46
CA PHE A 518 2.33 -23.15 -2.01
C PHE A 518 2.62 -24.63 -1.80
N ALA A 519 2.31 -25.16 -0.61
CA ALA A 519 2.48 -26.56 -0.25
C ALA A 519 1.43 -26.98 0.79
N LEU A 520 1.05 -28.26 0.80
CA LEU A 520 0.09 -28.81 1.77
C LEU A 520 0.70 -29.00 3.18
N ALA A 521 2.02 -29.15 3.24
CA ALA A 521 2.78 -29.24 4.48
C ALA A 521 4.15 -28.63 4.25
N TYR A 522 4.64 -27.87 5.23
CA TYR A 522 5.94 -27.24 5.19
C TYR A 522 6.50 -27.07 6.60
N THR A 523 7.82 -27.02 6.72
CA THR A 523 8.52 -26.70 7.97
C THR A 523 8.90 -25.23 7.95
N ARG A 524 8.43 -24.46 8.94
CA ARG A 524 8.83 -23.06 9.11
C ARG A 524 9.94 -22.97 10.15
N HIS A 525 11.14 -22.61 9.70
CA HIS A 525 12.23 -22.27 10.62
C HIS A 525 12.00 -20.86 11.15
N VAL A 526 11.82 -20.74 12.47
CA VAL A 526 11.75 -19.45 13.14
C VAL A 526 13.11 -19.22 13.78
N VAL A 527 13.87 -18.25 13.27
CA VAL A 527 15.12 -17.84 13.90
C VAL A 527 14.76 -17.20 15.24
N GLU A 528 15.22 -17.78 16.34
CA GLU A 528 15.20 -17.12 17.64
C GLU A 528 16.22 -15.97 17.59
N SER A 529 15.74 -14.74 17.73
CA SER A 529 16.65 -13.63 18.05
C SER A 529 17.16 -13.86 19.47
N GLU A 530 18.47 -13.98 19.63
CA GLU A 530 19.15 -13.99 20.93
C GLU A 530 18.74 -12.81 21.82
#